data_AF-A0AAX4P7A2-F1
#
_entry.id   AF-A0AAX4P7A2-F1
#
_cell.length_a   1.000
_cell.length_b   1.000
_cell.length_c   1.000
_cell.angle_alpha   90.00
_cell.angle_beta   90.00
_cell.angle_gamma   90.00
#
_symmetry.space_group_name_H-M   'P 1'
#
loop_
_entity.id
_entity.type
_entity.pdbx_description
1 polymer ?
#
loop_
_entity_poly.entity_id
_entity_poly.type
_entity_poly.pdbx_seq_one_letter_code
_entity_poly.pdbx_strand_id
1 'polypeptide(L)'
;MAFRVVWKPHRGGACSDCRRRGPGAHRPGGGSEAASRRPRPASSRCLPDFASGEETPHSGYHWDGARGRFMEGWYFKVAAPSGSFAFMYSIENPNSWDPSAGVGAQVMGPKDSYMLQYSKDTRRFWADGKKLELGCAFRLRESGPYPSGMSEKGDFERRVERGFQVSSSWHQGHLTLESRGVGGHIEPSVRECSWAYETRRVHGWGNSTGRQQATAGLLAALPVFEPHWQILMSHGLSSGWIKWGDELHEFKDAPSYSEKNWGEGFPKRWFWLQCNTFGDEECTSLTAGGGRRTLPFLFGQDEDVALIGIHHAGRFIEIVPWNGEVSWKVSPWGSWAVKGRSGRIRVELEATTRSSGTVLRAPTVEGLIPVCKDTFEGSLRMRVWEDGELIIDRKSETAALEVGGGPWWDTWVGDAEMKEPLRSLTSGLTDFEAPLM
;
A
#
# COMPACT_ATOMS: atom_id res chain seq x y z
N MET A 1 12.43 16.19 39.30
CA MET A 1 13.43 16.43 40.36
C MET A 1 14.64 15.57 40.03
N ALA A 2 15.70 16.21 39.56
CA ALA A 2 16.90 15.60 39.00
C ALA A 2 17.90 15.27 40.09
N PHE A 3 18.72 14.23 39.94
CA PHE A 3 20.10 14.26 40.47
C PHE A 3 21.10 13.55 39.56
N ARG A 4 22.02 14.39 39.07
CA ARG A 4 23.35 14.15 38.50
C ARG A 4 24.28 13.56 39.56
N VAL A 5 25.22 12.70 39.17
CA VAL A 5 26.53 12.59 39.83
C VAL A 5 27.62 12.41 38.78
N VAL A 6 28.59 13.33 38.78
CA VAL A 6 29.88 13.25 38.08
C VAL A 6 30.97 13.79 39.02
N TRP A 7 32.18 13.22 38.86
CA TRP A 7 33.56 13.74 39.13
C TRP A 7 34.36 13.17 40.33
N LYS A 8 35.35 12.30 40.02
CA LYS A 8 36.86 12.45 40.07
C LYS A 8 37.52 13.09 41.32
N PRO A 9 38.88 13.14 41.47
CA PRO A 9 40.02 12.41 40.84
C PRO A 9 41.13 11.97 41.86
N HIS A 10 42.22 11.34 41.38
CA HIS A 10 43.54 11.41 42.05
C HIS A 10 44.68 11.71 41.06
N ARG A 11 45.63 12.52 41.54
CA ARG A 11 46.83 13.09 40.88
C ARG A 11 48.11 12.34 41.27
N GLY A 12 49.17 12.55 40.47
CA GLY A 12 50.58 12.55 40.87
C GLY A 12 51.38 11.36 40.29
N GLY A 13 52.57 11.52 39.71
CA GLY A 13 53.49 12.66 39.62
C GLY A 13 54.58 12.40 38.58
N ALA A 14 55.33 13.46 38.28
CA ALA A 14 56.31 13.58 37.19
C ALA A 14 57.70 13.02 37.54
N CYS A 15 58.50 12.72 36.50
CA CYS A 15 59.93 13.02 36.52
C CYS A 15 60.49 13.22 35.09
N SER A 16 61.25 14.29 34.94
CA SER A 16 61.98 14.78 33.77
C SER A 16 63.42 14.26 33.76
N ASP A 17 64.03 14.00 32.59
CA ASP A 17 65.10 14.86 32.04
C ASP A 17 65.62 14.38 30.66
N CYS A 18 66.24 15.32 29.94
CA CYS A 18 66.57 15.37 28.53
C CYS A 18 67.88 14.66 28.11
N ARG A 19 68.01 14.27 26.83
CA ARG A 19 68.99 14.83 25.86
C ARG A 19 68.98 14.16 24.47
N ARG A 20 68.64 14.99 23.47
CA ARG A 20 69.21 15.18 22.10
C ARG A 20 69.68 13.97 21.27
N ARG A 21 69.06 13.81 20.09
CA ARG A 21 69.65 13.83 18.71
C ARG A 21 68.52 13.87 17.67
N GLY A 22 68.59 14.75 16.67
CA GLY A 22 67.77 14.69 15.44
C GLY A 22 68.68 14.55 14.21
N PRO A 23 68.21 14.74 12.96
CA PRO A 23 66.86 14.53 12.42
C PRO A 23 66.85 13.45 11.30
N GLY A 24 65.74 12.74 11.14
CA GLY A 24 65.51 11.84 10.00
C GLY A 24 64.12 12.06 9.44
N ALA A 25 64.03 12.56 8.22
CA ALA A 25 62.82 13.02 7.58
C ALA A 25 61.91 11.87 7.09
N HIS A 26 60.61 12.02 7.36
CA HIS A 26 59.43 11.64 6.58
C HIS A 26 59.40 10.33 5.76
N ARG A 27 58.52 9.41 6.19
CA ARG A 27 57.22 9.09 5.53
C ARG A 27 56.44 8.04 6.35
N PRO A 28 55.23 8.31 6.86
CA PRO A 28 54.38 7.27 7.43
C PRO A 28 53.52 6.60 6.34
N GLY A 29 53.30 5.31 6.53
CA GLY A 29 52.60 4.41 5.62
C GLY A 29 51.17 4.84 5.31
N GLY A 30 50.79 4.64 4.05
CA GLY A 30 49.40 4.71 3.61
C GLY A 30 48.63 3.51 4.17
N GLY A 31 47.77 3.78 5.14
CA GLY A 31 46.71 2.85 5.53
C GLY A 31 45.74 2.69 4.36
N SER A 32 45.29 1.46 4.13
CA SER A 32 44.21 1.19 3.19
C SER A 32 42.92 1.77 3.76
N GLU A 33 42.52 2.96 3.27
CA GLU A 33 41.16 3.45 3.43
C GLU A 33 40.22 2.48 2.71
N ALA A 34 39.43 1.75 3.51
CA ALA A 34 38.25 1.06 3.04
C ALA A 34 37.29 2.12 2.50
N ALA A 35 37.32 2.33 1.18
CA ALA A 35 36.36 3.16 0.49
C ALA A 35 34.95 2.62 0.79
N SER A 36 34.17 3.41 1.54
CA SER A 36 32.75 3.17 1.73
C SER A 36 32.08 3.27 0.35
N ARG A 37 31.81 2.11 -0.24
CA ARG A 37 30.98 2.03 -1.43
C ARG A 37 29.59 2.50 -1.04
N ARG A 38 29.24 3.74 -1.41
CA ARG A 38 27.84 4.15 -1.49
C ARG A 38 27.10 3.11 -2.35
N PRO A 39 25.93 2.60 -1.93
CA PRO A 39 25.16 1.71 -2.77
C PRO A 39 24.85 2.45 -4.07
N ARG A 40 25.17 1.83 -5.20
CA ARG A 40 24.75 2.33 -6.52
C ARG A 40 23.21 2.28 -6.55
N PRO A 41 22.52 3.29 -7.09
CA PRO A 41 21.09 3.14 -7.35
C PRO A 41 20.92 1.96 -8.30
N ALA A 42 20.12 0.97 -7.88
CA ALA A 42 19.80 -0.18 -8.69
C ALA A 42 19.13 0.32 -9.98
N SER A 43 19.78 0.16 -11.13
CA SER A 43 19.10 0.28 -12.40
C SER A 43 18.19 -0.95 -12.52
N SER A 44 16.91 -0.79 -12.21
CA SER A 44 15.91 -1.83 -12.35
C SER A 44 15.73 -2.15 -13.84
N ARG A 45 16.44 -3.16 -14.35
CA ARG A 45 16.13 -3.78 -15.64
C ARG A 45 14.88 -4.63 -15.47
N CYS A 46 13.76 -3.95 -15.22
CA CYS A 46 12.56 -4.63 -14.77
C CYS A 46 11.77 -5.16 -15.97
N LEU A 47 12.34 -6.19 -16.63
CA LEU A 47 11.81 -6.88 -17.81
C LEU A 47 11.54 -5.91 -19.00
N PRO A 48 11.34 -6.39 -20.25
CA PRO A 48 10.77 -5.51 -21.28
C PRO A 48 9.42 -4.97 -20.78
N ASP A 49 9.11 -3.72 -21.14
CA ASP A 49 7.86 -3.07 -20.73
C ASP A 49 6.67 -4.01 -20.95
N PHE A 50 5.84 -4.15 -19.91
CA PHE A 50 4.55 -4.82 -19.99
C PHE A 50 3.76 -4.16 -21.12
N ALA A 51 3.71 -4.84 -22.27
CA ALA A 51 3.13 -4.33 -23.49
C ALA A 51 1.62 -4.51 -23.45
N SER A 52 0.94 -3.81 -22.55
CA SER A 52 -0.51 -3.70 -22.65
C SER A 52 -1.00 -2.40 -22.01
N GLY A 53 -1.73 -1.62 -22.81
CA GLY A 53 -2.56 -0.52 -22.33
C GLY A 53 -3.88 -1.02 -21.73
N GLU A 54 -4.00 -2.33 -21.45
CA GLU A 54 -5.19 -2.89 -20.83
C GLU A 54 -5.21 -2.55 -19.34
N GLU A 55 -6.36 -2.09 -18.90
CA GLU A 55 -6.60 -1.90 -17.48
C GLU A 55 -6.90 -3.25 -16.82
N THR A 56 -6.52 -3.36 -15.55
CA THR A 56 -6.99 -4.47 -14.73
C THR A 56 -8.52 -4.39 -14.63
N PRO A 57 -9.24 -5.52 -14.56
CA PRO A 57 -10.67 -5.51 -14.29
C PRO A 57 -11.00 -4.64 -13.08
N HIS A 58 -12.21 -4.08 -13.04
CA HIS A 58 -12.69 -3.23 -11.94
C HIS A 58 -11.90 -1.92 -11.72
N SER A 59 -11.11 -1.48 -12.70
CA SER A 59 -10.37 -0.20 -12.59
C SER A 59 -11.29 1.03 -12.46
N GLY A 60 -12.42 1.03 -13.17
CA GLY A 60 -13.43 2.09 -13.12
C GLY A 60 -14.23 2.16 -11.82
N TYR A 61 -14.86 3.32 -11.58
CA TYR A 61 -15.72 3.63 -10.43
C TYR A 61 -17.02 2.79 -10.44
N HIS A 62 -17.44 2.29 -9.28
CA HIS A 62 -18.53 1.32 -9.18
C HIS A 62 -19.87 1.91 -8.73
N TRP A 63 -19.91 3.15 -8.27
CA TRP A 63 -21.18 3.74 -7.86
C TRP A 63 -22.10 3.95 -9.07
N ASP A 64 -23.25 3.30 -9.04
CA ASP A 64 -24.24 3.25 -10.11
C ASP A 64 -25.34 4.32 -9.98
N GLY A 65 -25.26 5.18 -8.96
CA GLY A 65 -26.28 6.17 -8.65
C GLY A 65 -27.39 5.66 -7.71
N ALA A 66 -27.36 4.38 -7.31
CA ALA A 66 -28.36 3.80 -6.43
C ALA A 66 -28.30 4.42 -5.03
N ARG A 67 -29.47 4.40 -4.37
CA ARG A 67 -29.60 4.79 -2.96
C ARG A 67 -29.24 3.59 -2.09
N GLY A 68 -28.26 3.76 -1.21
CA GLY A 68 -27.79 2.72 -0.33
C GLY A 68 -26.49 3.14 0.35
N ARG A 69 -26.00 2.31 1.27
CA ARG A 69 -24.64 2.48 1.79
C ARG A 69 -23.67 2.12 0.68
N PHE A 70 -22.70 2.97 0.46
CA PHE A 70 -21.65 2.73 -0.52
C PHE A 70 -20.39 3.45 -0.09
N MET A 71 -19.26 2.78 -0.25
CA MET A 71 -17.96 3.40 -0.24
C MET A 71 -17.13 2.87 -1.39
N GLU A 72 -16.20 3.69 -1.82
CA GLU A 72 -15.09 3.24 -2.66
C GLU A 72 -13.81 3.94 -2.21
N GLY A 73 -12.76 3.14 -2.05
CA GLY A 73 -11.45 3.57 -1.59
C GLY A 73 -10.37 3.17 -2.58
N TRP A 74 -9.33 4.00 -2.70
CA TRP A 74 -8.16 3.74 -3.54
C TRP A 74 -6.90 3.95 -2.72
N TYR A 75 -5.91 3.11 -2.92
CA TYR A 75 -4.60 3.17 -2.29
C TYR A 75 -3.52 3.20 -3.36
N PHE A 76 -2.61 4.17 -3.28
CA PHE A 76 -1.45 4.31 -4.17
C PHE A 76 -0.19 4.46 -3.34
N LYS A 77 0.79 3.60 -3.53
CA LYS A 77 2.08 3.67 -2.83
C LYS A 77 3.23 3.89 -3.81
N VAL A 78 4.19 4.72 -3.41
CA VAL A 78 5.48 4.94 -4.07
C VAL A 78 6.60 4.78 -3.05
N ALA A 79 7.56 3.91 -3.32
CA ALA A 79 8.74 3.69 -2.49
C ALA A 79 9.90 4.57 -2.96
N ALA A 80 9.91 5.84 -2.55
CA ALA A 80 10.97 6.77 -2.89
C ALA A 80 12.27 6.46 -2.09
N PRO A 81 13.46 6.89 -2.58
CA PRO A 81 14.74 6.59 -1.93
C PRO A 81 14.85 7.02 -0.45
N SER A 82 14.14 8.09 -0.09
CA SER A 82 14.12 8.67 1.27
C SER A 82 13.00 8.10 2.15
N GLY A 83 12.21 7.16 1.65
CA GLY A 83 11.06 6.57 2.34
C GLY A 83 9.83 6.46 1.44
N SER A 84 8.88 5.62 1.85
CA SER A 84 7.65 5.39 1.09
C SER A 84 6.57 6.42 1.41
N PHE A 85 5.70 6.64 0.44
CA PHE A 85 4.47 7.40 0.57
C PHE A 85 3.29 6.52 0.16
N ALA A 86 2.17 6.61 0.86
CA ALA A 86 0.88 6.16 0.38
C ALA A 86 -0.13 7.30 0.32
N PHE A 87 -0.92 7.31 -0.74
CA PHE A 87 -2.06 8.18 -0.94
C PHE A 87 -3.32 7.32 -0.87
N MET A 88 -4.23 7.64 0.05
CA MET A 88 -5.49 6.94 0.19
C MET A 88 -6.64 7.91 -0.06
N TYR A 89 -7.45 7.60 -1.07
CA TYR A 89 -8.66 8.35 -1.39
C TYR A 89 -9.87 7.53 -1.02
N SER A 90 -10.92 8.18 -0.54
CA SER A 90 -12.19 7.52 -0.32
C SER A 90 -13.35 8.44 -0.61
N ILE A 91 -14.46 7.84 -1.03
CA ILE A 91 -15.77 8.47 -1.06
C ILE A 91 -16.75 7.57 -0.32
N GLU A 92 -17.50 8.16 0.60
CA GLU A 92 -18.55 7.50 1.35
C GLU A 92 -19.89 8.15 1.01
N ASN A 93 -20.91 7.33 0.73
CA ASN A 93 -22.29 7.74 0.45
C ASN A 93 -22.39 8.96 -0.49
N PRO A 94 -21.88 8.84 -1.73
CA PRO A 94 -21.91 9.91 -2.72
C PRO A 94 -23.32 10.46 -2.92
N ASN A 95 -23.43 11.79 -3.10
CA ASN A 95 -24.70 12.50 -3.30
C ASN A 95 -25.74 12.29 -2.19
N SER A 96 -25.29 11.98 -0.97
CA SER A 96 -26.13 11.81 0.21
C SER A 96 -25.90 12.92 1.25
N TRP A 97 -26.89 13.11 2.12
CA TRP A 97 -26.79 13.94 3.33
C TRP A 97 -26.53 13.10 4.59
N ASP A 98 -26.23 11.81 4.41
CA ASP A 98 -25.94 10.90 5.51
C ASP A 98 -24.75 11.41 6.36
N PRO A 99 -24.80 11.29 7.70
CA PRO A 99 -23.68 11.69 8.56
C PRO A 99 -22.34 11.04 8.18
N SER A 100 -22.36 9.83 7.64
CA SER A 100 -21.17 9.11 7.17
C SER A 100 -20.69 9.55 5.78
N ALA A 101 -21.47 10.33 5.03
CA ALA A 101 -21.10 10.80 3.70
C ALA A 101 -19.88 11.72 3.73
N GLY A 102 -19.01 11.60 2.74
CA GLY A 102 -17.86 12.48 2.60
C GLY A 102 -16.85 12.00 1.55
N VAL A 103 -15.79 12.80 1.41
CA VAL A 103 -14.63 12.50 0.58
C VAL A 103 -13.37 12.75 1.38
N GLY A 104 -12.51 11.75 1.46
CA GLY A 104 -11.24 11.77 2.17
C GLY A 104 -10.04 11.68 1.23
N ALA A 105 -8.99 12.42 1.53
CA ALA A 105 -7.67 12.30 0.93
C ALA A 105 -6.61 12.26 2.04
N GLN A 106 -6.11 11.06 2.31
CA GLN A 106 -5.09 10.80 3.32
C GLN A 106 -3.74 10.60 2.64
N VAL A 107 -2.67 11.02 3.30
CA VAL A 107 -1.31 10.72 2.88
C VAL A 107 -0.53 10.22 4.09
N MET A 108 0.09 9.05 3.94
CA MET A 108 1.09 8.53 4.87
C MET A 108 2.47 8.70 4.22
N GLY A 109 3.41 9.27 4.95
CA GLY A 109 4.77 9.53 4.46
C GLY A 109 5.84 8.81 5.27
N PRO A 110 7.12 9.07 4.98
CA PRO A 110 8.26 8.49 5.70
C PRO A 110 8.18 8.70 7.22
N LYS A 111 8.79 7.79 7.98
CA LYS A 111 8.77 7.77 9.46
C LYS A 111 7.35 7.73 10.02
N ASP A 112 6.46 7.02 9.32
CA ASP A 112 5.08 6.80 9.74
C ASP A 112 4.32 8.13 10.01
N SER A 113 4.62 9.15 9.20
CA SER A 113 4.00 10.48 9.24
C SER A 113 2.67 10.51 8.49
N TYR A 114 1.76 11.41 8.86
CA TYR A 114 0.37 11.42 8.38
C TYR A 114 -0.21 12.82 8.17
N MET A 115 -1.07 12.95 7.15
CA MET A 115 -2.02 14.04 6.99
C MET A 115 -3.35 13.59 6.37
N LEU A 116 -4.38 14.44 6.49
CA LEU A 116 -5.69 14.25 5.87
C LEU A 116 -6.25 15.59 5.40
N GLN A 117 -6.92 15.57 4.25
CA GLN A 117 -7.89 16.58 3.84
C GLN A 117 -9.25 15.91 3.62
N TYR A 118 -10.31 16.48 4.21
CA TYR A 118 -11.65 15.89 4.20
C TYR A 118 -12.72 16.93 3.84
N SER A 119 -13.82 16.46 3.25
CA SER A 119 -15.03 17.26 3.06
C SER A 119 -16.29 16.41 3.16
N LYS A 120 -17.36 16.99 3.72
CA LYS A 120 -18.72 16.43 3.65
C LYS A 120 -19.38 16.62 2.28
N ASP A 121 -18.83 17.50 1.45
CA ASP A 121 -19.40 17.85 0.15
C ASP A 121 -18.90 16.89 -0.93
N THR A 122 -19.58 15.76 -1.10
CA THR A 122 -19.21 14.69 -2.06
C THR A 122 -19.29 15.11 -3.52
N ARG A 123 -20.00 16.22 -3.83
CA ARG A 123 -20.10 16.79 -5.20
C ARG A 123 -18.76 17.32 -5.75
N ARG A 124 -17.75 17.41 -4.89
CA ARG A 124 -16.37 17.83 -5.25
C ARG A 124 -15.57 16.72 -5.91
N PHE A 125 -16.02 15.49 -5.75
CA PHE A 125 -15.39 14.28 -6.27
C PHE A 125 -15.98 13.88 -7.63
N TRP A 126 -15.15 13.30 -8.47
CA TRP A 126 -15.56 12.65 -9.71
C TRP A 126 -14.68 11.42 -9.94
N ALA A 127 -15.20 10.43 -10.68
CA ALA A 127 -14.44 9.29 -11.16
C ALA A 127 -15.07 8.72 -12.44
N ASP A 128 -14.24 8.11 -13.29
CA ASP A 128 -14.68 7.46 -14.53
C ASP A 128 -15.17 6.03 -14.24
N GLY A 129 -16.32 5.64 -14.77
CA GLY A 129 -16.92 4.32 -14.52
C GLY A 129 -16.29 3.16 -15.30
N LYS A 130 -15.36 3.43 -16.22
CA LYS A 130 -14.78 2.42 -17.13
C LYS A 130 -13.28 2.26 -16.95
N LYS A 131 -12.60 3.29 -16.45
CA LYS A 131 -11.15 3.30 -16.29
C LYS A 131 -10.70 3.91 -14.97
N LEU A 132 -9.47 3.63 -14.56
CA LEU A 132 -8.86 4.27 -13.40
C LEU A 132 -8.60 5.74 -13.70
N GLU A 133 -9.59 6.57 -13.43
CA GLU A 133 -9.49 8.03 -13.37
C GLU A 133 -10.39 8.55 -12.26
N LEU A 134 -9.84 9.34 -11.36
CA LEU A 134 -10.61 10.02 -10.33
C LEU A 134 -9.95 11.33 -9.89
N GLY A 135 -10.72 12.18 -9.24
CA GLY A 135 -10.21 13.40 -8.66
C GLY A 135 -11.18 14.07 -7.70
N CYS A 136 -10.67 15.00 -6.93
CA CYS A 136 -11.45 15.84 -6.03
C CYS A 136 -10.88 17.26 -5.99
N ALA A 137 -11.74 18.26 -6.08
CA ALA A 137 -11.38 19.66 -5.87
C ALA A 137 -11.93 20.18 -4.55
N PHE A 138 -11.13 20.12 -3.49
CA PHE A 138 -11.48 20.66 -2.17
C PHE A 138 -11.58 22.18 -2.17
N ARG A 139 -10.81 22.86 -3.02
CA ARG A 139 -10.89 24.32 -3.20
C ARG A 139 -10.49 24.68 -4.62
N LEU A 140 -11.32 25.49 -5.27
CA LEU A 140 -11.01 26.11 -6.56
C LEU A 140 -10.33 27.46 -6.34
N ARG A 141 -9.44 27.86 -7.26
CA ARG A 141 -8.81 29.19 -7.24
C ARG A 141 -9.78 30.30 -7.61
N GLU A 142 -10.73 29.99 -8.50
CA GLU A 142 -11.78 30.89 -8.95
C GLU A 142 -13.14 30.18 -8.82
N SER A 143 -14.21 30.96 -8.65
CA SER A 143 -15.56 30.41 -8.63
C SER A 143 -15.91 29.79 -9.98
N GLY A 144 -16.51 28.61 -9.96
CA GLY A 144 -16.87 27.89 -11.17
C GLY A 144 -17.33 26.47 -10.87
N PRO A 145 -17.67 25.70 -11.91
CA PRO A 145 -17.97 24.28 -11.73
C PRO A 145 -16.74 23.55 -11.18
N TYR A 146 -16.93 22.42 -10.51
CA TYR A 146 -15.83 21.51 -10.21
C TYR A 146 -15.38 20.76 -11.48
N PRO A 147 -14.14 20.27 -11.56
CA PRO A 147 -13.74 19.30 -12.58
C PRO A 147 -14.65 18.07 -12.54
N SER A 148 -14.91 17.46 -13.70
CA SER A 148 -15.70 16.24 -13.85
C SER A 148 -14.93 15.15 -14.61
N GLY A 149 -13.61 15.30 -14.70
CA GLY A 149 -12.72 14.48 -15.51
C GLY A 149 -11.27 14.95 -15.39
N MET A 150 -10.33 14.16 -15.91
CA MET A 150 -8.91 14.49 -15.94
C MET A 150 -8.69 15.82 -16.67
N SER A 151 -8.04 16.76 -15.99
CA SER A 151 -7.55 17.99 -16.62
C SER A 151 -6.10 17.80 -17.08
N GLU A 152 -5.64 18.57 -18.05
CA GLU A 152 -4.21 18.60 -18.37
C GLU A 152 -3.38 19.11 -17.17
N LYS A 153 -2.10 18.72 -17.09
CA LYS A 153 -1.20 19.01 -15.95
C LYS A 153 -1.27 20.49 -15.54
N GLY A 154 -1.16 21.40 -16.50
CA GLY A 154 -1.22 22.85 -16.25
C GLY A 154 -2.62 23.43 -16.00
N ASP A 155 -3.67 22.83 -16.57
CA ASP A 155 -5.05 23.30 -16.33
C ASP A 155 -5.51 23.00 -14.91
N PHE A 156 -5.15 21.83 -14.39
CA PHE A 156 -5.48 21.44 -13.03
C PHE A 156 -4.94 22.45 -12.02
N GLU A 157 -3.64 22.78 -12.07
CA GLU A 157 -2.99 23.70 -11.14
C GLU A 157 -3.53 25.13 -11.24
N ARG A 158 -3.96 25.56 -12.43
CA ARG A 158 -4.60 26.87 -12.66
C ARG A 158 -5.99 26.96 -12.06
N ARG A 159 -6.73 25.86 -11.97
CA ARG A 159 -8.14 25.85 -11.54
C ARG A 159 -8.32 25.38 -10.09
N VAL A 160 -7.55 24.38 -9.66
CA VAL A 160 -7.69 23.70 -8.38
C VAL A 160 -6.60 24.19 -7.43
N GLU A 161 -6.99 24.90 -6.37
CA GLU A 161 -6.08 25.35 -5.32
C GLU A 161 -5.73 24.21 -4.37
N ARG A 162 -6.70 23.36 -4.03
CA ARG A 162 -6.53 22.17 -3.18
C ARG A 162 -7.35 21.02 -3.74
N GLY A 163 -6.71 19.88 -3.94
CA GLY A 163 -7.33 18.74 -4.61
C GLY A 163 -6.30 17.77 -5.17
N PHE A 164 -6.80 16.74 -5.84
CA PHE A 164 -5.98 15.77 -6.54
C PHE A 164 -6.69 15.29 -7.81
N GLN A 165 -5.92 14.70 -8.71
CA GLN A 165 -6.43 13.82 -9.75
C GLN A 165 -5.41 12.72 -10.04
N VAL A 166 -5.91 11.54 -10.37
CA VAL A 166 -5.09 10.36 -10.65
C VAL A 166 -5.68 9.56 -11.79
N SER A 167 -4.79 8.99 -12.60
CA SER A 167 -5.07 8.01 -13.63
C SER A 167 -4.11 6.82 -13.50
N SER A 168 -4.20 5.84 -14.40
CA SER A 168 -3.26 4.71 -14.46
C SER A 168 -1.79 5.10 -14.71
N SER A 169 -1.52 6.31 -15.24
CA SER A 169 -0.17 6.74 -15.61
C SER A 169 0.25 8.11 -15.06
N TRP A 170 -0.67 8.86 -14.45
CA TRP A 170 -0.41 10.20 -13.94
C TRP A 170 -1.08 10.44 -12.60
N HIS A 171 -0.34 11.04 -11.68
CA HIS A 171 -0.85 11.38 -10.36
C HIS A 171 -0.32 12.75 -9.92
N GLN A 172 -1.23 13.68 -9.61
CA GLN A 172 -0.87 14.99 -9.09
C GLN A 172 -1.87 15.50 -8.07
N GLY A 173 -1.42 16.41 -7.22
CA GLY A 173 -2.29 17.07 -6.28
C GLY A 173 -1.56 18.00 -5.33
N HIS A 174 -2.38 18.70 -4.56
CA HIS A 174 -1.94 19.59 -3.51
C HIS A 174 -3.00 19.61 -2.41
N LEU A 175 -2.63 19.15 -1.22
CA LEU A 175 -3.50 19.03 -0.07
C LEU A 175 -2.98 19.87 1.09
N THR A 176 -3.92 20.38 1.88
CA THR A 176 -3.66 20.99 3.17
C THR A 176 -4.53 20.36 4.22
N LEU A 177 -3.99 20.23 5.43
CA LEU A 177 -4.69 19.69 6.57
C LEU A 177 -6.05 20.36 6.77
N GLU A 178 -7.11 19.55 6.66
CA GLU A 178 -8.47 19.92 7.01
C GLU A 178 -9.20 18.64 7.42
N SER A 179 -9.46 18.49 8.72
CA SER A 179 -10.05 17.29 9.30
C SER A 179 -11.48 17.53 9.83
N ARG A 180 -12.06 18.72 9.65
CA ARG A 180 -13.40 19.01 10.18
C ARG A 180 -14.43 18.05 9.58
N GLY A 181 -15.15 17.36 10.48
CA GLY A 181 -16.26 16.48 10.13
C GLY A 181 -15.86 15.04 9.81
N VAL A 182 -14.56 14.72 9.78
CA VAL A 182 -14.11 13.32 9.72
C VAL A 182 -14.32 12.64 11.07
N GLY A 183 -14.51 11.32 11.08
CA GLY A 183 -14.66 10.58 12.31
C GLY A 183 -13.33 10.34 13.04
N GLY A 184 -13.38 10.43 14.37
CA GLY A 184 -12.25 10.21 15.28
C GLY A 184 -11.13 11.26 15.19
N HIS A 185 -10.26 11.29 16.21
CA HIS A 185 -9.08 12.15 16.22
C HIS A 185 -7.81 11.35 15.88
N ILE A 186 -7.00 11.89 14.97
CA ILE A 186 -5.62 11.46 14.72
C ILE A 186 -4.81 12.73 14.62
N GLU A 187 -3.74 12.84 15.39
CA GLU A 187 -2.87 14.01 15.34
C GLU A 187 -2.05 14.00 14.04
N PRO A 188 -2.22 14.98 13.14
CA PRO A 188 -1.46 15.04 11.90
C PRO A 188 -0.03 15.50 12.20
N SER A 189 0.95 14.84 11.59
CA SER A 189 2.35 15.22 11.74
C SER A 189 2.80 16.23 10.67
N VAL A 190 2.05 16.33 9.57
CA VAL A 190 2.32 17.24 8.46
C VAL A 190 1.06 18.00 8.07
N ARG A 191 1.21 19.25 7.62
CA ARG A 191 0.09 20.15 7.33
C ARG A 191 -0.17 20.36 5.84
N GLU A 192 0.79 20.02 4.99
CA GLU A 192 0.72 20.28 3.56
C GLU A 192 1.50 19.22 2.78
N CYS A 193 0.94 18.80 1.65
CA CYS A 193 1.54 17.85 0.73
C CYS A 193 1.25 18.28 -0.70
N SER A 194 2.24 18.23 -1.58
CA SER A 194 2.04 18.46 -3.01
C SER A 194 2.85 17.44 -3.79
N TRP A 195 2.37 17.00 -4.94
CA TRP A 195 3.07 16.00 -5.72
C TRP A 195 2.68 16.07 -7.18
N ALA A 196 3.59 15.58 -8.02
CA ALA A 196 3.32 15.28 -9.41
C ALA A 196 4.29 14.19 -9.86
N TYR A 197 3.75 13.05 -10.31
CA TYR A 197 4.56 11.96 -10.84
C TYR A 197 3.81 11.16 -11.89
N GLU A 198 4.58 10.59 -12.80
CA GLU A 198 4.11 9.61 -13.78
C GLU A 198 4.42 8.20 -13.29
N THR A 199 3.61 7.25 -13.72
CA THR A 199 3.73 5.84 -13.37
C THR A 199 3.72 5.00 -14.63
N ARG A 200 4.71 4.12 -14.76
CA ARG A 200 4.73 3.06 -15.75
C ARG A 200 4.43 1.72 -15.07
N ARG A 201 3.39 1.03 -15.53
CA ARG A 201 3.01 -0.28 -15.01
C ARG A 201 4.04 -1.34 -15.42
N VAL A 202 4.38 -2.23 -14.50
CA VAL A 202 5.21 -3.42 -14.74
C VAL A 202 4.36 -4.69 -14.58
N HIS A 203 3.55 -4.75 -13.51
CA HIS A 203 2.64 -5.85 -13.23
C HIS A 203 1.27 -5.31 -12.81
N GLY A 204 0.20 -5.82 -13.43
CA GLY A 204 -1.16 -5.67 -12.93
C GLY A 204 -1.51 -6.81 -11.96
N TRP A 205 -2.57 -7.55 -12.28
CA TRP A 205 -3.01 -8.75 -11.58
C TRP A 205 -3.19 -9.89 -12.59
N GLY A 206 -2.21 -10.78 -12.70
CA GLY A 206 -2.13 -11.78 -13.77
C GLY A 206 -0.71 -11.89 -14.32
N ASN A 207 -0.48 -12.86 -15.22
CA ASN A 207 0.82 -12.98 -15.88
C ASN A 207 1.18 -11.71 -16.66
N SER A 208 2.47 -11.37 -16.70
CA SER A 208 2.95 -10.12 -17.30
C SER A 208 2.79 -10.02 -18.83
N THR A 209 2.50 -11.12 -19.50
CA THR A 209 2.23 -11.14 -20.94
C THR A 209 0.83 -11.67 -21.24
N GLY A 210 0.01 -11.85 -20.21
CA GLY A 210 -1.30 -12.45 -20.29
C GLY A 210 -2.43 -11.48 -19.94
N ARG A 211 -3.66 -11.98 -20.11
CA ARG A 211 -4.88 -11.29 -19.71
C ARG A 211 -4.85 -10.97 -18.21
N GLN A 212 -5.20 -9.74 -17.90
CA GLN A 212 -5.38 -9.29 -16.52
C GLN A 212 -6.68 -9.82 -15.91
N GLN A 213 -6.64 -10.09 -14.61
CA GLN A 213 -7.64 -10.86 -13.88
C GLN A 213 -8.28 -10.01 -12.78
N ALA A 214 -9.54 -10.33 -12.45
CA ALA A 214 -10.15 -9.83 -11.24
C ALA A 214 -9.41 -10.46 -10.05
N THR A 215 -9.03 -9.64 -9.06
CA THR A 215 -8.46 -10.18 -7.81
C THR A 215 -9.48 -11.11 -7.19
N ALA A 216 -9.05 -12.30 -6.76
CA ALA A 216 -10.00 -13.26 -6.19
C ALA A 216 -11.10 -13.74 -7.19
N GLY A 217 -10.82 -13.67 -8.50
CA GLY A 217 -11.65 -14.26 -9.56
C GLY A 217 -13.05 -13.65 -9.74
N LEU A 218 -13.92 -14.32 -10.50
CA LEU A 218 -15.28 -13.85 -10.82
C LEU A 218 -16.16 -13.67 -9.57
N LEU A 219 -15.88 -14.42 -8.50
CA LEU A 219 -16.62 -14.32 -7.24
C LEU A 219 -16.41 -12.95 -6.60
N ALA A 220 -15.22 -12.37 -6.68
CA ALA A 220 -14.97 -11.01 -6.23
C ALA A 220 -15.70 -9.92 -7.06
N ALA A 221 -16.45 -10.28 -8.10
CA ALA A 221 -17.33 -9.35 -8.82
C ALA A 221 -18.79 -9.43 -8.35
N LEU A 222 -19.18 -10.43 -7.55
CA LEU A 222 -20.56 -10.59 -7.08
C LEU A 222 -20.82 -9.70 -5.85
N PRO A 223 -21.91 -8.90 -5.81
CA PRO A 223 -22.26 -8.01 -4.70
C PRO A 223 -22.40 -8.69 -3.33
N VAL A 224 -22.42 -10.02 -3.27
CA VAL A 224 -22.49 -10.78 -2.02
C VAL A 224 -21.14 -10.90 -1.29
N PHE A 225 -20.04 -10.49 -1.91
CA PHE A 225 -18.68 -10.62 -1.40
C PHE A 225 -18.06 -9.27 -1.06
N GLU A 226 -18.70 -8.54 -0.15
CA GLU A 226 -18.24 -7.21 0.28
C GLU A 226 -17.27 -7.25 1.47
N PRO A 227 -16.35 -6.27 1.58
CA PRO A 227 -15.98 -5.37 0.48
C PRO A 227 -15.26 -6.13 -0.62
N HIS A 228 -15.46 -5.67 -1.85
CA HIS A 228 -14.64 -6.09 -2.97
C HIS A 228 -13.25 -5.49 -2.85
N TRP A 229 -12.27 -6.16 -3.47
CA TRP A 229 -10.87 -5.75 -3.45
C TRP A 229 -10.25 -6.05 -4.81
N GLN A 230 -9.59 -5.06 -5.40
CA GLN A 230 -8.89 -5.21 -6.67
C GLN A 230 -7.50 -4.59 -6.60
N ILE A 231 -6.48 -5.40 -6.89
CA ILE A 231 -5.14 -4.90 -7.17
C ILE A 231 -5.11 -4.34 -8.58
N LEU A 232 -4.82 -3.05 -8.69
CA LEU A 232 -4.76 -2.34 -9.96
C LEU A 232 -3.38 -2.47 -10.59
N MET A 233 -2.35 -2.47 -9.74
CA MET A 233 -0.94 -2.58 -10.12
C MET A 233 -0.15 -3.16 -8.93
N SER A 234 0.36 -4.38 -9.08
CA SER A 234 1.21 -5.01 -8.05
C SER A 234 2.67 -4.49 -8.11
N HIS A 235 3.12 -4.05 -9.28
CA HIS A 235 4.42 -3.44 -9.49
C HIS A 235 4.35 -2.36 -10.59
N GLY A 236 4.90 -1.19 -10.32
CA GLY A 236 5.12 -0.13 -11.29
C GLY A 236 6.35 0.69 -10.94
N LEU A 237 6.73 1.58 -11.84
CA LEU A 237 7.89 2.45 -11.72
C LEU A 237 7.41 3.89 -11.88
N SER A 238 7.52 4.67 -10.81
CA SER A 238 7.10 6.07 -10.80
C SER A 238 8.28 7.02 -10.88
N SER A 239 8.10 8.14 -11.58
CA SER A 239 9.10 9.21 -11.71
C SER A 239 8.45 10.56 -11.50
N GLY A 240 9.05 11.40 -10.66
CA GLY A 240 8.52 12.71 -10.32
C GLY A 240 8.92 13.16 -8.93
N TRP A 241 8.03 13.87 -8.25
CA TRP A 241 8.33 14.48 -6.96
C TRP A 241 7.14 14.50 -6.01
N ILE A 242 7.44 14.47 -4.72
CA ILE A 242 6.50 14.69 -3.61
C ILE A 242 7.15 15.71 -2.66
N LYS A 243 6.47 16.83 -2.42
CA LYS A 243 6.81 17.80 -1.39
C LYS A 243 5.96 17.52 -0.15
N TRP A 244 6.60 17.09 0.93
CA TRP A 244 6.00 16.70 2.20
C TRP A 244 6.38 17.70 3.29
N GLY A 245 5.46 18.61 3.63
CA GLY A 245 5.78 19.80 4.40
C GLY A 245 6.87 20.62 3.68
N ASP A 246 8.02 20.76 4.32
CA ASP A 246 9.17 21.50 3.78
C ASP A 246 10.16 20.60 3.01
N GLU A 247 10.02 19.28 3.09
CA GLU A 247 10.95 18.32 2.46
C GLU A 247 10.50 17.97 1.04
N LEU A 248 11.42 18.06 0.07
CA LEU A 248 11.19 17.64 -1.31
C LEU A 248 11.83 16.26 -1.53
N HIS A 249 11.03 15.33 -2.04
CA HIS A 249 11.44 13.98 -2.37
C HIS A 249 11.31 13.78 -3.89
N GLU A 250 12.43 13.80 -4.57
CA GLU A 250 12.51 13.49 -6.00
C GLU A 250 12.90 12.03 -6.20
N PHE A 251 12.29 11.38 -7.18
CA PHE A 251 12.55 9.99 -7.47
C PHE A 251 12.39 9.70 -8.96
N LYS A 252 13.11 8.67 -9.39
CA LYS A 252 13.07 8.14 -10.74
C LYS A 252 12.97 6.63 -10.66
N ASP A 253 12.05 6.07 -11.44
CA ASP A 253 11.79 4.63 -11.51
C ASP A 253 11.60 3.98 -10.12
N ALA A 254 10.89 4.67 -9.22
CA ALA A 254 10.61 4.19 -7.87
C ALA A 254 9.52 3.11 -7.87
N PRO A 255 9.71 1.97 -7.16
CA PRO A 255 8.70 0.92 -7.06
C PRO A 255 7.36 1.47 -6.56
N SER A 256 6.28 1.06 -7.21
CA SER A 256 4.94 1.61 -6.98
C SER A 256 3.88 0.54 -6.99
N TYR A 257 2.79 0.78 -6.27
CA TYR A 257 1.69 -0.14 -6.06
C TYR A 257 0.36 0.61 -6.07
N SER A 258 -0.71 -0.02 -6.54
CA SER A 258 -2.05 0.52 -6.35
C SER A 258 -3.14 -0.54 -6.28
N GLU A 259 -4.15 -0.27 -5.46
CA GLU A 259 -5.34 -1.11 -5.27
C GLU A 259 -6.57 -0.25 -4.96
N LYS A 260 -7.73 -0.90 -4.91
CA LYS A 260 -8.99 -0.28 -4.53
C LYS A 260 -9.95 -1.27 -3.87
N ASN A 261 -10.93 -0.73 -3.15
CA ASN A 261 -12.00 -1.47 -2.49
C ASN A 261 -13.33 -0.76 -2.69
N TRP A 262 -14.43 -1.50 -2.76
CA TRP A 262 -15.78 -0.94 -2.78
C TRP A 262 -16.79 -1.86 -2.08
N GLY A 263 -17.95 -1.33 -1.73
CA GLY A 263 -19.02 -2.05 -1.01
C GLY A 263 -19.63 -1.19 0.09
N GLU A 264 -20.25 -1.79 1.11
CA GLU A 264 -20.81 -1.03 2.24
C GLU A 264 -19.76 -0.56 3.27
N GLY A 265 -18.58 -1.18 3.34
CA GLY A 265 -17.53 -0.86 4.31
C GLY A 265 -16.38 -1.87 4.32
N PHE A 266 -15.27 -1.54 4.99
CA PHE A 266 -14.14 -2.46 5.20
C PHE A 266 -14.55 -3.69 6.05
N PRO A 267 -13.79 -4.82 6.00
CA PRO A 267 -14.10 -6.01 6.77
C PRO A 267 -14.09 -5.75 8.29
N LYS A 268 -14.70 -6.63 9.09
CA LYS A 268 -14.72 -6.48 10.55
C LYS A 268 -13.32 -6.52 11.16
N ARG A 269 -12.42 -7.30 10.57
CA ARG A 269 -11.02 -7.46 10.98
C ARG A 269 -10.21 -7.88 9.76
N TRP A 270 -9.02 -7.33 9.56
CA TRP A 270 -8.16 -7.75 8.45
C TRP A 270 -6.68 -7.53 8.73
N PHE A 271 -5.83 -8.25 8.00
CA PHE A 271 -4.40 -8.00 7.90
C PHE A 271 -4.00 -7.85 6.44
N TRP A 272 -2.93 -7.12 6.18
CA TRP A 272 -2.40 -6.94 4.83
C TRP A 272 -0.87 -6.80 4.85
N LEU A 273 -0.23 -7.33 3.81
CA LEU A 273 1.19 -7.29 3.56
C LEU A 273 1.41 -6.96 2.09
N GLN A 274 2.25 -5.97 1.82
CA GLN A 274 2.64 -5.63 0.47
C GLN A 274 4.13 -5.32 0.38
N CYS A 275 4.78 -5.87 -0.64
CA CYS A 275 6.18 -5.57 -0.90
C CYS A 275 6.51 -5.75 -2.38
N ASN A 276 7.13 -4.73 -2.96
CA ASN A 276 7.67 -4.73 -4.31
C ASN A 276 9.07 -4.08 -4.36
N THR A 277 9.73 -4.01 -3.20
CA THR A 277 11.02 -3.37 -2.98
C THR A 277 12.12 -4.38 -2.66
N PHE A 278 12.04 -5.59 -3.22
CA PHE A 278 13.04 -6.64 -3.02
C PHE A 278 14.39 -6.36 -3.68
N GLY A 279 14.46 -5.35 -4.58
CA GLY A 279 15.70 -4.90 -5.21
C GLY A 279 16.27 -5.88 -6.22
N ASP A 280 15.45 -6.79 -6.74
CA ASP A 280 15.84 -7.80 -7.73
C ASP A 280 15.49 -7.41 -9.17
N GLU A 281 16.12 -8.10 -10.13
CA GLU A 281 15.90 -7.88 -11.57
C GLU A 281 14.63 -8.57 -12.08
N GLU A 282 14.06 -9.49 -11.31
CA GLU A 282 12.84 -10.24 -11.67
C GLU A 282 11.54 -9.48 -11.38
N CYS A 283 11.63 -8.25 -10.86
CA CYS A 283 10.52 -7.39 -10.47
C CYS A 283 9.58 -8.03 -9.46
N THR A 284 10.15 -8.77 -8.50
CA THR A 284 9.34 -9.53 -7.56
C THR A 284 8.36 -8.59 -6.83
N SER A 285 7.09 -8.98 -6.77
CA SER A 285 6.07 -8.30 -5.99
C SER A 285 5.24 -9.30 -5.20
N LEU A 286 4.82 -8.89 -4.02
CA LEU A 286 3.96 -9.63 -3.11
C LEU A 286 2.81 -8.73 -2.69
N THR A 287 1.61 -9.27 -2.79
CA THR A 287 0.42 -8.81 -2.07
C THR A 287 -0.17 -10.00 -1.33
N ALA A 288 -0.37 -9.88 -0.03
CA ALA A 288 -1.08 -10.88 0.76
C ALA A 288 -2.03 -10.17 1.73
N GLY A 289 -3.20 -10.74 1.93
CA GLY A 289 -4.18 -10.15 2.83
C GLY A 289 -5.21 -11.18 3.25
N GLY A 290 -5.84 -10.93 4.39
CA GLY A 290 -6.94 -11.72 4.86
C GLY A 290 -7.90 -10.89 5.69
N GLY A 291 -9.17 -11.25 5.64
CA GLY A 291 -10.25 -10.47 6.24
C GLY A 291 -11.37 -11.35 6.76
N ARG A 292 -11.97 -10.93 7.87
CA ARG A 292 -13.24 -11.47 8.36
C ARG A 292 -14.37 -10.60 7.83
N ARG A 293 -15.10 -11.12 6.85
CA ARG A 293 -16.24 -10.44 6.22
C ARG A 293 -17.55 -11.06 6.65
N THR A 294 -18.65 -10.32 6.50
CA THR A 294 -20.00 -10.80 6.76
C THR A 294 -20.67 -11.16 5.46
N LEU A 295 -21.21 -12.38 5.34
CA LEU A 295 -21.92 -12.84 4.15
C LEU A 295 -23.41 -12.50 4.27
N PRO A 296 -23.96 -11.58 3.44
CA PRO A 296 -25.34 -11.10 3.60
C PRO A 296 -26.39 -12.21 3.44
N PHE A 297 -26.11 -13.22 2.61
CA PHE A 297 -27.07 -14.28 2.25
C PHE A 297 -27.07 -15.48 3.19
N LEU A 298 -26.05 -15.65 4.04
CA LEU A 298 -25.98 -16.71 5.05
C LEU A 298 -26.40 -16.21 6.43
N PHE A 299 -27.51 -15.47 6.51
CA PHE A 299 -28.03 -14.91 7.77
C PHE A 299 -26.99 -14.09 8.55
N GLY A 300 -26.05 -13.43 7.86
CA GLY A 300 -25.00 -12.62 8.48
C GLY A 300 -23.88 -13.42 9.16
N GLN A 301 -23.63 -14.66 8.73
CA GLN A 301 -22.44 -15.40 9.17
C GLN A 301 -21.15 -14.71 8.72
N ASP A 302 -20.14 -14.78 9.59
CA ASP A 302 -18.81 -14.28 9.30
C ASP A 302 -17.96 -15.39 8.66
N GLU A 303 -17.19 -15.03 7.64
CA GLU A 303 -16.25 -15.90 6.95
C GLU A 303 -14.86 -15.26 6.97
N ASP A 304 -13.85 -16.06 7.29
CA ASP A 304 -12.45 -15.68 7.15
C ASP A 304 -11.97 -16.06 5.74
N VAL A 305 -11.46 -15.06 5.01
CA VAL A 305 -10.89 -15.25 3.67
C VAL A 305 -9.47 -14.69 3.63
N ALA A 306 -8.64 -15.25 2.78
CA ALA A 306 -7.28 -14.74 2.56
C ALA A 306 -6.79 -15.05 1.15
N LEU A 307 -5.81 -14.28 0.69
CA LEU A 307 -5.12 -14.50 -0.58
C LEU A 307 -3.63 -14.20 -0.47
N ILE A 308 -2.85 -14.85 -1.34
CA ILE A 308 -1.44 -14.53 -1.61
C ILE A 308 -1.28 -14.41 -3.12
N GLY A 309 -0.82 -13.25 -3.59
CA GLY A 309 -0.45 -12.99 -4.97
C GLY A 309 1.03 -12.63 -5.07
N ILE A 310 1.77 -13.35 -5.91
CA ILE A 310 3.21 -13.15 -6.12
C ILE A 310 3.47 -13.01 -7.62
N HIS A 311 4.19 -11.96 -8.01
CA HIS A 311 4.77 -11.85 -9.34
C HIS A 311 6.28 -12.06 -9.24
N HIS A 312 6.85 -12.85 -10.15
CA HIS A 312 8.28 -13.07 -10.24
C HIS A 312 8.67 -13.45 -11.67
N ALA A 313 9.58 -12.68 -12.28
CA ALA A 313 10.04 -12.89 -13.65
C ALA A 313 8.89 -13.01 -14.66
N GLY A 314 7.83 -12.22 -14.46
CA GLY A 314 6.64 -12.19 -15.31
C GLY A 314 5.59 -13.27 -15.03
N ARG A 315 5.91 -14.29 -14.22
CA ARG A 315 4.97 -15.32 -13.75
C ARG A 315 4.15 -14.79 -12.58
N PHE A 316 2.85 -15.03 -12.62
CA PHE A 316 1.93 -14.77 -11.52
C PHE A 316 1.56 -16.08 -10.81
N ILE A 317 1.63 -16.05 -9.48
CA ILE A 317 1.24 -17.14 -8.58
C ILE A 317 0.15 -16.59 -7.67
N GLU A 318 -1.04 -17.17 -7.74
CA GLU A 318 -2.18 -16.81 -6.88
C GLU A 318 -2.61 -18.01 -6.03
N ILE A 319 -2.71 -17.81 -4.73
CA ILE A 319 -3.27 -18.77 -3.77
C ILE A 319 -4.48 -18.11 -3.11
N VAL A 320 -5.64 -18.70 -3.36
CA VAL A 320 -6.97 -18.22 -2.96
C VAL A 320 -7.83 -19.42 -2.53
N PRO A 321 -8.91 -19.24 -1.76
CA PRO A 321 -9.59 -20.34 -1.08
C PRO A 321 -10.21 -21.42 -1.99
N TRP A 322 -10.47 -21.14 -3.28
CA TRP A 322 -10.99 -22.13 -4.24
C TRP A 322 -9.89 -22.91 -4.99
N ASN A 323 -8.65 -22.41 -5.03
CA ASN A 323 -7.54 -23.10 -5.70
C ASN A 323 -6.46 -23.61 -4.71
N GLY A 324 -6.59 -23.29 -3.43
CA GLY A 324 -5.61 -23.60 -2.41
C GLY A 324 -6.07 -23.24 -1.00
N GLU A 325 -5.12 -23.32 -0.08
CA GLU A 325 -5.31 -23.05 1.35
C GLU A 325 -4.39 -21.91 1.76
N VAL A 326 -4.91 -20.98 2.56
CA VAL A 326 -4.11 -19.93 3.20
C VAL A 326 -4.34 -19.97 4.71
N SER A 327 -3.28 -20.01 5.49
CA SER A 327 -3.33 -19.94 6.95
C SER A 327 -2.48 -18.81 7.47
N TRP A 328 -2.85 -18.23 8.61
CA TRP A 328 -2.12 -17.11 9.18
C TRP A 328 -2.06 -17.16 10.71
N LYS A 329 -1.07 -16.45 11.23
CA LYS A 329 -0.91 -16.09 12.63
C LYS A 329 -0.44 -14.64 12.68
N VAL A 330 -1.32 -13.74 13.06
CA VAL A 330 -1.07 -12.28 13.08
C VAL A 330 -1.29 -11.74 14.49
N SER A 331 -0.26 -11.14 15.08
CA SER A 331 -0.35 -10.52 16.41
C SER A 331 -1.17 -9.22 16.36
N PRO A 332 -1.67 -8.71 17.50
CA PRO A 332 -2.32 -7.38 17.56
C PRO A 332 -1.53 -6.27 16.87
N TRP A 333 -0.20 -6.36 16.92
CA TRP A 333 0.71 -5.55 16.12
C TRP A 333 2.10 -6.22 16.10
N GLY A 334 2.90 -5.94 15.06
CA GLY A 334 4.34 -6.19 15.06
C GLY A 334 4.79 -7.54 14.49
N SER A 335 3.89 -8.49 14.24
CA SER A 335 4.23 -9.81 13.69
C SER A 335 3.11 -10.41 12.84
N TRP A 336 3.48 -10.89 11.65
CA TRP A 336 2.63 -11.57 10.69
C TRP A 336 3.36 -12.83 10.21
N ALA A 337 2.69 -13.98 10.28
CA ALA A 337 3.12 -15.19 9.62
C ALA A 337 1.97 -15.71 8.75
N VAL A 338 2.22 -15.90 7.46
CA VAL A 338 1.22 -16.38 6.50
C VAL A 338 1.81 -17.54 5.71
N LYS A 339 1.02 -18.61 5.53
CA LYS A 339 1.41 -19.77 4.73
C LYS A 339 0.35 -20.05 3.70
N GLY A 340 0.77 -20.38 2.48
CA GLY A 340 -0.13 -20.75 1.39
C GLY A 340 0.28 -22.08 0.76
N ARG A 341 -0.70 -22.83 0.26
CA ARG A 341 -0.47 -24.02 -0.55
C ARG A 341 -1.49 -24.09 -1.69
N SER A 342 -1.02 -24.30 -2.91
CA SER A 342 -1.87 -24.60 -4.07
C SER A 342 -1.15 -25.57 -4.99
N GLY A 343 -1.70 -26.77 -5.16
CA GLY A 343 -1.08 -27.84 -5.95
C GLY A 343 0.36 -28.14 -5.51
N ARG A 344 1.31 -27.80 -6.39
CA ARG A 344 2.76 -27.99 -6.23
C ARG A 344 3.46 -26.83 -5.53
N ILE A 345 2.77 -25.70 -5.37
CA ILE A 345 3.31 -24.48 -4.79
C ILE A 345 3.07 -24.46 -3.28
N ARG A 346 4.11 -24.08 -2.53
CA ARG A 346 4.06 -23.74 -1.12
C ARG A 346 4.67 -22.35 -0.90
N VAL A 347 4.05 -21.53 -0.07
CA VAL A 347 4.52 -20.18 0.27
C VAL A 347 4.62 -20.05 1.78
N GLU A 348 5.69 -19.39 2.24
CA GLU A 348 5.83 -18.91 3.61
C GLU A 348 6.22 -17.44 3.61
N LEU A 349 5.45 -16.64 4.35
CA LEU A 349 5.68 -15.22 4.60
C LEU A 349 5.90 -15.03 6.09
N GLU A 350 7.02 -14.42 6.45
CA GLU A 350 7.35 -14.02 7.82
C GLU A 350 7.63 -12.52 7.79
N ALA A 351 6.84 -11.73 8.51
CA ALA A 351 7.03 -10.30 8.59
C ALA A 351 6.94 -9.77 10.02
N THR A 352 7.76 -8.77 10.32
CA THR A 352 7.78 -8.09 11.62
C THR A 352 8.03 -6.60 11.45
N THR A 353 7.61 -5.82 12.43
CA THR A 353 8.03 -4.41 12.53
C THR A 353 8.38 -4.06 13.98
N ARG A 354 9.31 -3.12 14.13
CA ARG A 354 9.59 -2.45 15.40
C ARG A 354 8.94 -1.07 15.48
N SER A 355 8.41 -0.57 14.37
CA SER A 355 7.72 0.70 14.36
C SER A 355 6.45 0.60 15.20
N SER A 356 6.09 1.72 15.83
CA SER A 356 4.78 1.88 16.44
C SER A 356 3.67 1.90 15.40
N GLY A 357 3.95 2.09 14.11
CA GLY A 357 2.98 2.26 13.02
C GLY A 357 2.24 3.59 13.07
N THR A 358 1.50 3.86 12.01
CA THR A 358 0.59 5.00 11.85
C THR A 358 -0.85 4.51 11.96
N VAL A 359 -1.65 5.17 12.80
CA VAL A 359 -3.11 4.96 12.77
C VAL A 359 -3.66 5.67 11.54
N LEU A 360 -4.44 4.95 10.73
CA LEU A 360 -5.08 5.44 9.52
C LEU A 360 -6.60 5.30 9.63
N ARG A 361 -7.31 6.04 8.77
CA ARG A 361 -8.76 5.88 8.65
C ARG A 361 -9.12 4.95 7.50
N ALA A 362 -10.15 4.14 7.70
CA ALA A 362 -10.78 3.34 6.66
C ALA A 362 -12.29 3.62 6.60
N PRO A 363 -12.93 3.48 5.42
CA PRO A 363 -14.37 3.56 5.30
C PRO A 363 -15.09 2.45 6.08
N THR A 364 -15.97 2.85 7.00
CA THR A 364 -16.88 1.95 7.71
C THR A 364 -18.33 2.41 7.56
N VAL A 365 -19.25 1.65 8.17
CA VAL A 365 -20.67 2.03 8.23
C VAL A 365 -20.89 3.34 9.03
N GLU A 366 -19.92 3.78 9.84
CA GLU A 366 -19.92 5.06 10.53
C GLU A 366 -19.22 6.18 9.73
N GLY A 367 -18.73 5.89 8.52
CA GLY A 367 -17.95 6.78 7.68
C GLY A 367 -16.44 6.55 7.80
N LEU A 368 -15.66 7.55 7.43
CA LEU A 368 -14.19 7.47 7.50
C LEU A 368 -13.70 7.64 8.95
N ILE A 369 -13.28 6.54 9.59
CA ILE A 369 -12.90 6.50 11.03
C ILE A 369 -11.55 5.80 11.27
N PRO A 370 -10.83 6.09 12.39
CA PRO A 370 -9.55 5.46 12.73
C PRO A 370 -9.71 4.00 13.18
N VAL A 371 -9.61 3.08 12.22
CA VAL A 371 -9.73 1.63 12.47
C VAL A 371 -8.62 0.82 11.80
N CYS A 372 -7.61 1.48 11.25
CA CYS A 372 -6.49 0.85 10.55
C CYS A 372 -5.17 1.29 11.19
N LYS A 373 -4.17 0.41 11.11
CA LYS A 373 -2.80 0.69 11.52
C LYS A 373 -1.83 0.09 10.49
N ASP A 374 -1.01 0.94 9.88
CA ASP A 374 -0.06 0.59 8.81
C ASP A 374 1.36 1.06 9.16
N THR A 375 2.38 0.51 8.51
CA THR A 375 3.78 0.96 8.56
C THR A 375 4.49 0.60 7.26
N PHE A 376 5.44 1.42 6.84
CA PHE A 376 6.39 1.05 5.77
C PHE A 376 7.70 0.44 6.29
N GLU A 377 7.86 0.35 7.62
CA GLU A 377 9.08 -0.14 8.28
C GLU A 377 8.94 -1.63 8.63
N GLY A 378 8.47 -2.42 7.66
CA GLY A 378 8.31 -3.87 7.78
C GLY A 378 9.53 -4.64 7.27
N SER A 379 10.08 -5.52 8.11
CA SER A 379 11.00 -6.58 7.68
C SER A 379 10.18 -7.80 7.24
N LEU A 380 10.33 -8.21 6.00
CA LEU A 380 9.61 -9.33 5.38
C LEU A 380 10.61 -10.32 4.79
N ARG A 381 10.38 -11.61 5.03
CA ARG A 381 10.96 -12.71 4.24
C ARG A 381 9.85 -13.50 3.55
N MET A 382 9.99 -13.68 2.25
CA MET A 382 9.14 -14.52 1.42
C MET A 382 9.94 -15.72 0.92
N ARG A 383 9.39 -16.92 1.10
CA ARG A 383 9.92 -18.15 0.51
C ARG A 383 8.83 -18.87 -0.26
N VAL A 384 9.15 -19.31 -1.47
CA VAL A 384 8.24 -20.06 -2.36
C VAL A 384 8.93 -21.32 -2.82
N TRP A 385 8.23 -22.45 -2.70
CA TRP A 385 8.67 -23.74 -3.19
C TRP A 385 7.74 -24.24 -4.28
N GLU A 386 8.29 -24.94 -5.26
CA GLU A 386 7.58 -25.68 -6.31
C GLU A 386 8.12 -27.11 -6.33
N ASP A 387 7.24 -28.11 -6.18
CA ASP A 387 7.64 -29.53 -6.14
C ASP A 387 8.71 -29.85 -5.07
N GLY A 388 8.75 -29.07 -3.99
CA GLY A 388 9.70 -29.21 -2.88
C GLY A 388 10.99 -28.39 -3.04
N GLU A 389 11.28 -27.89 -4.24
CA GLU A 389 12.45 -27.06 -4.53
C GLU A 389 12.17 -25.58 -4.22
N LEU A 390 13.11 -24.90 -3.58
CA LEU A 390 12.98 -23.47 -3.24
C LEU A 390 13.24 -22.62 -4.49
N ILE A 391 12.18 -22.03 -5.06
CA ILE A 391 12.27 -21.23 -6.29
C ILE A 391 12.40 -19.72 -6.05
N ILE A 392 11.92 -19.22 -4.90
CA ILE A 392 12.03 -17.80 -4.53
C ILE A 392 12.39 -17.70 -3.04
N ASP A 393 13.46 -16.97 -2.72
CA ASP A 393 13.78 -16.50 -1.36
C ASP A 393 14.13 -15.01 -1.47
N ARG A 394 13.29 -14.15 -0.89
CA ARG A 394 13.42 -12.70 -0.98
C ARG A 394 13.20 -12.05 0.38
N LYS A 395 13.91 -10.95 0.61
CA LYS A 395 13.83 -10.15 1.83
C LYS A 395 13.72 -8.68 1.50
N SER A 396 12.95 -7.94 2.29
CA SER A 396 12.87 -6.48 2.24
C SER A 396 12.70 -5.93 3.65
N GLU A 397 13.25 -4.74 3.89
CA GLU A 397 13.10 -3.97 5.13
C GLU A 397 12.12 -2.79 4.96
N THR A 398 11.37 -2.77 3.86
CA THR A 398 10.44 -1.68 3.50
C THR A 398 9.06 -2.22 3.07
N ALA A 399 8.71 -3.41 3.58
CA ALA A 399 7.39 -3.97 3.36
C ALA A 399 6.34 -3.10 4.07
N ALA A 400 5.20 -2.91 3.42
CA ALA A 400 4.04 -2.31 4.06
C ALA A 400 3.27 -3.40 4.82
N LEU A 401 2.96 -3.14 6.08
CA LEU A 401 2.35 -4.11 7.00
C LEU A 401 1.20 -3.47 7.74
N GLU A 402 0.03 -4.08 7.64
CA GLU A 402 -1.21 -3.51 8.14
C GLU A 402 -2.02 -4.52 8.97
N VAL A 403 -2.69 -3.99 9.99
CA VAL A 403 -3.87 -4.59 10.61
C VAL A 403 -4.97 -3.55 10.68
N GLY A 404 -6.22 -4.00 10.55
CA GLY A 404 -7.34 -3.11 10.74
C GLY A 404 -8.62 -3.81 11.20
N GLY A 405 -9.63 -2.97 11.42
CA GLY A 405 -10.87 -3.33 12.07
C GLY A 405 -10.59 -3.72 13.52
N GLY A 406 -11.23 -4.79 13.96
CA GLY A 406 -10.96 -5.40 15.23
C GLY A 406 -12.22 -5.92 15.92
N PRO A 407 -12.17 -6.06 17.24
CA PRO A 407 -11.02 -5.74 18.10
C PRO A 407 -9.82 -6.68 17.95
N TRP A 408 -8.62 -6.18 18.27
CA TRP A 408 -7.34 -6.90 18.25
C TRP A 408 -6.81 -7.16 19.68
N TRP A 409 -7.49 -8.01 20.45
CA TRP A 409 -7.07 -8.35 21.82
C TRP A 409 -5.89 -9.32 21.84
N ASP A 410 -5.97 -10.33 20.98
CA ASP A 410 -5.04 -11.46 20.92
C ASP A 410 -4.59 -11.73 19.48
N THR A 411 -3.57 -12.57 19.36
CA THR A 411 -3.10 -13.07 18.07
C THR A 411 -4.24 -13.77 17.32
N TRP A 412 -4.51 -13.32 16.10
CA TRP A 412 -5.45 -13.99 15.20
C TRP A 412 -4.76 -15.16 14.52
N VAL A 413 -5.24 -16.36 14.81
CA VAL A 413 -4.90 -17.56 14.06
C VAL A 413 -6.12 -17.92 13.23
N GLY A 414 -5.94 -18.14 11.94
CA GLY A 414 -7.02 -18.53 11.06
C GLY A 414 -6.52 -19.30 9.85
N ASP A 415 -7.48 -19.93 9.18
CA ASP A 415 -7.32 -20.63 7.92
C ASP A 415 -8.49 -20.26 7.01
N ALA A 416 -8.18 -20.11 5.73
CA ALA A 416 -9.15 -19.93 4.67
C ALA A 416 -9.00 -21.12 3.70
N GLU A 417 -9.99 -22.01 3.78
CA GLU A 417 -10.25 -23.08 2.81
C GLU A 417 -11.73 -23.00 2.45
N MET A 418 -12.06 -23.05 1.16
CA MET A 418 -13.46 -23.09 0.74
C MET A 418 -14.10 -24.44 1.10
N LYS A 419 -15.06 -24.42 2.02
CA LYS A 419 -15.81 -25.61 2.46
C LYS A 419 -16.91 -25.98 1.45
N GLU A 420 -17.24 -27.26 1.34
CA GLU A 420 -18.40 -27.72 0.57
C GLU A 420 -19.71 -27.16 1.18
N PRO A 421 -20.75 -26.84 0.37
CA PRO A 421 -20.87 -27.03 -1.08
C PRO A 421 -20.37 -25.83 -1.92
N LEU A 422 -19.81 -24.78 -1.31
CA LEU A 422 -19.32 -23.59 -2.02
C LEU A 422 -18.20 -23.93 -2.99
N ARG A 423 -17.33 -24.89 -2.63
CA ARG A 423 -16.27 -25.39 -3.52
C ARG A 423 -16.83 -26.00 -4.82
N SER A 424 -17.89 -26.80 -4.73
CA SER A 424 -18.56 -27.40 -5.90
C SER A 424 -19.33 -26.38 -6.75
N LEU A 425 -19.87 -25.33 -6.14
CA LEU A 425 -20.55 -24.25 -6.86
C LEU A 425 -19.57 -23.34 -7.61
N THR A 426 -18.38 -23.16 -7.06
CA THR A 426 -17.35 -22.28 -7.63
C THR A 426 -16.51 -22.98 -8.69
N SER A 427 -16.22 -24.28 -8.55
CA SER A 427 -15.60 -25.06 -9.64
C SER A 427 -16.45 -25.04 -10.92
N GLY A 428 -17.77 -25.14 -10.79
CA GLY A 428 -18.69 -25.02 -11.93
C GLY A 428 -18.77 -23.63 -12.56
N LEU A 429 -18.34 -22.57 -11.86
CA LEU A 429 -18.28 -21.20 -12.36
C LEU A 429 -16.90 -20.84 -12.93
N THR A 430 -15.83 -21.48 -12.46
CA THR A 430 -14.48 -21.34 -13.04
C THR A 430 -14.32 -22.09 -14.36
N ASP A 431 -15.16 -23.10 -14.62
CA ASP A 431 -15.18 -23.88 -15.88
C ASP A 431 -15.94 -23.19 -17.02
N PHE A 432 -16.60 -22.06 -16.76
CA PHE A 432 -17.06 -21.17 -17.83
C PHE A 432 -15.89 -20.27 -18.25
N GLU A 433 -15.02 -20.80 -19.10
CA GLU A 433 -14.40 -19.95 -20.14
C GLU A 433 -15.56 -19.26 -20.88
N ALA A 434 -15.85 -18.01 -20.52
CA ALA A 434 -16.79 -17.21 -21.27
C ALA A 434 -16.32 -17.18 -22.72
N PRO A 435 -17.15 -17.62 -23.69
CA PRO A 435 -16.75 -17.61 -25.09
C PRO A 435 -16.48 -16.17 -25.50
N LEU A 436 -15.38 -15.99 -26.22
CA LEU A 436 -14.98 -14.78 -26.96
C LEU A 436 -16.19 -13.92 -27.36
N MET A 437 -16.34 -12.75 -26.73
CA MET A 437 -16.99 -11.57 -27.29
C MET A 437 -16.27 -10.31 -26.85
#